data_AF-A0A2G7EM41-F1
#
_entry.id   AF-A0A2G7EM41-F1
#
_cell.length_a   1.000
_cell.length_b   1.000
_cell.length_c   1.000
_cell.angle_alpha   90.00
_cell.angle_beta   90.00
_cell.angle_gamma   90.00
#
_symmetry.space_group_name_H-M   'P 1'
#
loop_
_entity.id
_entity.type
_entity.pdbx_description
1 polymer ?
#
loop_
_entity_poly.entity_id
_entity_poly.type
_entity_poly.pdbx_seq_one_letter_code
_entity_poly.pdbx_strand_id
1 'polypeptide(L)'
;MTLLATLHERLIVKSVDRDGTPRTVEFLDNDSLRPTRLQDRTWTHITYLALWFSESGNVSNLYGASTGLTVGLSMWESIICQLGGQILAGILMALNGRAGALYRIHFPVLCRSSWGPLGALWPTFNRAVMAIVWNGVNAVQGAQCLNSPRVLLRSIFPSMANIPNTMGSRSALTSAGMLCFFVFWFVNCAFLFIPIPKMRVLVYIKVAAYYSATVAMLAWTLSLSGSSKHTHRSHSTIHGTEKSWMVAKFFWRGLASVATFVSDAIDLQRYAR
;
A
#
# COMPACT_ATOMS: atom_id res chain seq x y z
N MET A 1 40.51 11.00 -15.95
CA MET A 1 39.21 11.42 -16.52
C MET A 1 38.44 10.31 -17.24
N THR A 2 39.06 9.16 -17.55
CA THR A 2 38.44 8.06 -18.31
C THR A 2 37.42 7.24 -17.51
N LEU A 3 37.68 6.91 -16.24
CA LEU A 3 36.84 6.00 -15.45
C LEU A 3 35.44 6.57 -15.13
N LEU A 4 35.35 7.89 -14.88
CA LEU A 4 34.08 8.60 -14.70
C LEU A 4 33.26 8.65 -16.00
N ALA A 5 33.91 8.82 -17.15
CA ALA A 5 33.23 8.78 -18.45
C ALA A 5 32.72 7.38 -18.80
N THR A 6 33.49 6.33 -18.48
CA THR A 6 33.06 4.94 -18.71
C THR A 6 31.93 4.52 -17.75
N LEU A 7 31.96 4.98 -16.50
CA LEU A 7 30.84 4.80 -15.56
C LEU A 7 29.60 5.56 -16.02
N HIS A 8 29.76 6.79 -16.50
CA HIS A 8 28.68 7.59 -17.04
C HIS A 8 28.04 6.90 -18.26
N GLU A 9 28.82 6.40 -19.21
CA GLU A 9 28.31 5.65 -20.36
C GLU A 9 27.59 4.35 -19.98
N ARG A 10 28.05 3.64 -18.94
CA ARG A 10 27.38 2.43 -18.43
C ARG A 10 26.12 2.71 -17.64
N LEU A 11 26.02 3.89 -17.03
CA LEU A 11 24.83 4.33 -16.28
C LEU A 11 23.77 4.99 -17.17
N ILE A 12 24.14 5.47 -18.37
CA ILE A 12 23.18 5.97 -19.35
C ILE A 12 22.39 4.77 -19.89
N VAL A 13 21.13 4.67 -19.46
CA VAL A 13 20.15 3.74 -20.01
C VAL A 13 19.86 4.16 -21.45
N LYS A 14 20.53 3.58 -22.45
CA LYS A 14 20.28 3.90 -23.86
C LYS A 14 18.88 3.39 -24.25
N SER A 15 17.91 4.29 -24.48
CA SER A 15 16.59 3.93 -24.99
C SER A 15 16.61 3.89 -26.51
N VAL A 16 16.07 2.83 -27.10
CA VAL A 16 15.94 2.67 -28.56
C VAL A 16 14.61 3.27 -28.99
N ASP A 17 14.63 4.27 -29.87
CA ASP A 17 13.41 4.87 -30.40
C ASP A 17 12.68 3.90 -31.35
N ARG A 18 11.44 4.23 -31.74
CA ARG A 18 10.61 3.39 -32.63
C ARG A 18 11.26 3.09 -34.00
N ASP A 19 12.24 3.90 -34.39
CA ASP A 19 13.00 3.82 -35.65
C ASP A 19 14.39 3.17 -35.48
N GLY A 20 14.69 2.55 -34.34
CA GLY A 20 15.96 1.84 -34.12
C GLY A 20 17.17 2.73 -33.82
N THR A 21 16.97 4.05 -33.68
CA THR A 21 18.03 4.98 -33.31
C THR A 21 18.21 5.03 -31.79
N PRO A 22 19.44 4.80 -31.26
CA PRO A 22 19.72 4.97 -29.84
C PRO A 22 19.77 6.47 -29.51
N ARG A 23 18.82 6.95 -28.70
CA ARG A 23 18.83 8.32 -28.18
C ARG A 23 19.32 8.33 -26.73
N THR A 24 20.08 9.37 -26.38
CA THR A 24 20.38 9.69 -24.98
C THR A 24 19.10 10.13 -24.28
N VAL A 25 18.80 9.52 -23.14
CA VAL A 25 17.61 9.85 -22.35
C VAL A 25 17.66 11.32 -21.95
N GLU A 26 16.69 12.10 -22.39
CA GLU A 26 16.58 13.49 -21.99
C GLU A 26 15.88 13.56 -20.63
N PHE A 27 16.19 14.58 -19.82
CA PHE A 27 15.59 14.73 -18.49
C PHE A 27 14.04 14.78 -18.54
N LEU A 28 13.49 15.28 -19.64
CA LEU A 28 12.05 15.42 -19.85
C LEU A 28 11.41 14.28 -20.65
N ASP A 29 12.16 13.65 -21.57
CA ASP A 29 11.69 12.58 -22.44
C ASP A 29 12.46 11.28 -22.19
N ASN A 30 11.76 10.32 -21.60
CA ASN A 30 12.25 8.98 -21.30
C ASN A 30 11.17 7.97 -21.68
N ASP A 31 11.53 6.78 -22.16
CA ASP A 31 10.60 5.72 -22.53
C ASP A 31 9.74 5.25 -21.33
N SER A 32 10.24 5.47 -20.10
CA SER A 32 9.47 5.26 -18.85
C SER A 32 8.48 6.39 -18.51
N LEU A 33 8.64 7.59 -19.08
CA LEU A 33 7.75 8.75 -18.86
C LEU A 33 6.66 8.85 -19.94
N ARG A 34 6.93 8.30 -21.13
CA ARG A 34 6.03 8.33 -22.28
C ARG A 34 4.67 7.67 -21.96
N PRO A 35 3.58 8.10 -22.62
CA PRO A 35 2.26 7.50 -22.42
C PRO A 35 2.26 6.00 -22.68
N THR A 36 1.47 5.26 -21.90
CA THR A 36 1.42 3.80 -22.00
C THR A 36 0.93 3.35 -23.39
N ARG A 37 1.74 2.50 -24.04
CA ARG A 37 1.47 1.94 -25.39
C ARG A 37 0.18 1.12 -25.36
N LEU A 38 -0.55 1.06 -26.49
CA LEU A 38 -1.82 0.31 -26.58
C LEU A 38 -1.67 -1.18 -26.20
N GLN A 39 -0.51 -1.77 -26.48
CA GLN A 39 -0.21 -3.18 -26.23
C GLN A 39 -0.13 -3.50 -24.74
N ASP A 40 0.26 -2.52 -23.91
CA ASP A 40 0.38 -2.69 -22.45
C ASP A 40 -0.94 -2.40 -21.72
N ARG A 41 -1.97 -1.91 -22.44
CA ARG A 41 -3.32 -1.60 -21.91
C ARG A 41 -4.16 -2.86 -21.76
N THR A 42 -3.70 -3.72 -20.88
CA THR A 42 -4.29 -5.04 -20.72
C THR A 42 -5.43 -5.02 -19.68
N TRP A 43 -5.59 -3.96 -18.86
CA TRP A 43 -6.44 -4.00 -17.66
C TRP A 43 -7.90 -3.74 -17.99
N THR A 44 -8.72 -4.78 -17.85
CA THR A 44 -10.18 -4.69 -17.91
C THR A 44 -10.73 -4.09 -16.61
N HIS A 45 -11.94 -3.52 -16.64
CA HIS A 45 -12.62 -2.98 -15.45
C HIS A 45 -12.63 -3.96 -14.25
N ILE A 46 -12.76 -5.26 -14.49
CA ILE A 46 -12.71 -6.29 -13.43
C ILE A 46 -11.33 -6.38 -12.78
N THR A 47 -10.26 -6.37 -13.58
CA THR A 47 -8.87 -6.37 -13.07
C THR A 47 -8.57 -5.11 -12.28
N TYR A 48 -9.10 -3.97 -12.74
CA TYR A 48 -8.99 -2.70 -12.04
C TYR A 48 -9.70 -2.74 -10.68
N LEU A 49 -10.95 -3.22 -10.62
CA LEU A 49 -11.66 -3.39 -9.36
C LEU A 49 -10.94 -4.36 -8.42
N ALA A 50 -10.50 -5.51 -8.92
CA ALA A 50 -9.77 -6.50 -8.13
C ALA A 50 -8.45 -5.94 -7.57
N LEU A 51 -7.77 -5.06 -8.30
CA LEU A 51 -6.59 -4.38 -7.76
C LEU A 51 -6.96 -3.51 -6.56
N TRP A 52 -8.02 -2.71 -6.64
CA TRP A 52 -8.40 -1.86 -5.50
C TRP A 52 -8.86 -2.66 -4.30
N PHE A 53 -9.57 -3.77 -4.52
CA PHE A 53 -9.88 -4.72 -3.45
C PHE A 53 -8.58 -5.30 -2.84
N SER A 54 -7.60 -5.67 -3.65
CA SER A 54 -6.27 -6.13 -3.18
C SER A 54 -5.52 -5.09 -2.36
N GLU A 55 -5.56 -3.82 -2.76
CA GLU A 55 -4.90 -2.72 -2.04
C GLU A 55 -5.63 -2.38 -0.74
N SER A 56 -6.97 -2.44 -0.74
CA SER A 56 -7.76 -2.27 0.48
C SER A 56 -7.54 -3.40 1.48
N GLY A 57 -7.22 -4.61 0.98
CA GLY A 57 -6.89 -5.80 1.75
C GLY A 57 -5.48 -5.77 2.34
N ASN A 58 -5.24 -4.82 3.25
CA ASN A 58 -3.99 -4.69 3.99
C ASN A 58 -4.23 -4.73 5.50
N VAL A 59 -3.19 -5.13 6.24
CA VAL A 59 -3.24 -5.33 7.70
C VAL A 59 -3.54 -4.00 8.43
N SER A 60 -3.01 -2.88 7.94
CA SER A 60 -3.27 -1.54 8.49
C SER A 60 -4.76 -1.19 8.50
N ASN A 61 -5.50 -1.56 7.44
CA ASN A 61 -6.93 -1.33 7.32
C ASN A 61 -7.76 -2.21 8.26
N LEU A 62 -7.32 -3.45 8.54
CA LEU A 62 -8.00 -4.34 9.51
C LEU A 62 -7.98 -3.75 10.92
N TYR A 63 -6.83 -3.24 11.36
CA TYR A 63 -6.72 -2.60 12.67
C TYR A 63 -7.29 -1.18 12.70
N GLY A 64 -7.54 -0.57 11.53
CA GLY A 64 -8.16 0.74 11.40
C GLY A 64 -9.42 0.85 12.25
N ALA A 65 -10.41 -0.01 11.99
CA ALA A 65 -11.67 -0.02 12.73
C ALA A 65 -11.50 -0.38 14.22
N SER A 66 -10.61 -1.33 14.55
CA SER A 66 -10.38 -1.74 15.95
C SER A 66 -9.78 -0.62 16.80
N THR A 67 -8.93 0.23 16.21
CA THR A 67 -8.36 1.37 16.94
C THR A 67 -9.42 2.39 17.37
N GLY A 68 -10.53 2.51 16.65
CA GLY A 68 -11.65 3.37 17.06
C GLY A 68 -12.33 2.87 18.33
N LEU A 69 -12.49 1.55 18.46
CA LEU A 69 -13.03 0.94 19.67
C LEU A 69 -12.08 1.12 20.87
N THR A 70 -10.76 1.01 20.66
CA THR A 70 -9.76 1.26 21.74
C THR A 70 -9.81 2.69 22.25
N VAL A 71 -10.11 3.65 21.38
CA VAL A 71 -10.25 5.06 21.75
C VAL A 71 -11.58 5.32 22.47
N GLY A 72 -12.53 4.39 22.47
CA GLY A 72 -13.79 4.48 23.22
C GLY A 72 -15.01 4.90 22.39
N LEU A 73 -14.89 4.96 21.06
CA LEU A 73 -16.03 5.13 20.17
C LEU A 73 -16.87 3.85 20.10
N SER A 74 -18.18 4.00 19.81
CA SER A 74 -19.00 2.83 19.51
C SER A 74 -18.51 2.13 18.25
N MET A 75 -18.78 0.83 18.15
CA MET A 75 -18.44 0.02 16.97
C MET A 75 -19.04 0.62 15.68
N TRP A 76 -20.32 0.99 15.72
CA TRP A 76 -21.01 1.55 14.56
C TRP A 76 -20.48 2.93 14.16
N GLU A 77 -20.14 3.76 15.15
CA GLU A 77 -19.56 5.08 14.90
C GLU A 77 -18.19 4.97 14.25
N SER A 78 -17.34 4.06 14.74
CA SER A 78 -16.02 3.80 14.18
C SER A 78 -16.11 3.30 12.73
N ILE A 79 -17.05 2.38 12.45
CA ILE A 79 -17.28 1.85 11.10
C ILE A 79 -17.78 2.95 10.16
N ILE A 80 -18.76 3.76 10.58
CA ILE A 80 -19.33 4.82 9.73
C ILE A 80 -18.29 5.92 9.47
N CYS A 81 -17.51 6.32 10.47
CA CYS A 81 -16.45 7.31 10.31
C CYS A 81 -15.37 6.83 9.33
N GLN A 82 -14.95 5.56 9.46
CA GLN A 82 -14.01 4.96 8.53
C GLN A 82 -14.59 4.87 7.11
N LEU A 83 -15.83 4.40 6.98
CA LEU A 83 -16.52 4.29 5.69
C LEU A 83 -16.67 5.65 5.01
N GLY A 84 -17.04 6.70 5.76
CA GLY A 84 -17.14 8.05 5.24
C GLY A 84 -15.81 8.60 4.72
N GLY A 85 -14.72 8.38 5.46
CA GLY A 85 -13.37 8.76 5.03
C GLY A 85 -12.93 8.03 3.75
N GLN A 86 -13.27 6.74 3.65
CA GLN A 86 -12.98 5.89 2.48
C GLN A 86 -13.79 6.29 1.25
N ILE A 87 -15.08 6.65 1.42
CA ILE A 87 -15.92 7.16 0.34
C ILE A 87 -15.36 8.49 -0.19
N LEU A 88 -15.00 9.40 0.71
CA LEU A 88 -14.39 10.67 0.32
C LEU A 88 -13.07 10.46 -0.42
N ALA A 89 -12.23 9.52 0.05
CA ALA A 89 -11.00 9.13 -0.63
C ALA A 89 -11.30 8.60 -2.05
N GLY A 90 -12.31 7.74 -2.21
CA GLY A 90 -12.74 7.21 -3.49
C GLY A 90 -13.17 8.29 -4.48
N ILE A 91 -13.88 9.32 -4.01
CA ILE A 91 -14.27 10.48 -4.85
C ILE A 91 -13.02 11.24 -5.31
N LEU A 92 -12.10 11.56 -4.40
CA LEU A 92 -10.85 12.25 -4.75
C LEU A 92 -9.99 11.43 -5.70
N MET A 93 -9.98 10.10 -5.53
CA MET A 93 -9.29 9.17 -6.41
C MET A 93 -9.89 9.14 -7.82
N ALA A 94 -11.22 9.17 -7.94
CA ALA A 94 -11.88 9.24 -9.24
C ALA A 94 -11.58 10.57 -9.96
N LEU A 95 -11.54 11.69 -9.21
CA LEU A 95 -11.23 13.01 -9.76
C LEU A 95 -9.77 13.11 -10.24
N ASN A 96 -8.80 12.73 -9.41
CA ASN A 96 -7.39 12.71 -9.79
C ASN A 96 -7.14 11.70 -10.91
N GLY A 97 -7.84 10.58 -10.85
CA GLY A 97 -7.64 9.48 -11.75
C GLY A 97 -8.09 9.69 -13.19
N ARG A 98 -9.03 10.62 -13.39
CA ARG A 98 -9.49 11.00 -14.74
C ARG A 98 -8.34 11.45 -15.64
N ALA A 99 -7.34 12.15 -15.10
CA ALA A 99 -6.18 12.59 -15.87
C ALA A 99 -5.33 11.40 -16.36
N GLY A 100 -5.16 10.38 -15.51
CA GLY A 100 -4.46 9.14 -15.88
C GLY A 100 -5.21 8.31 -16.92
N ALA A 101 -6.55 8.28 -16.84
CA ALA A 101 -7.39 7.57 -17.80
C ALA A 101 -7.47 8.26 -19.17
N LEU A 102 -7.51 9.60 -19.23
CA LEU A 102 -7.63 10.33 -20.49
C LEU A 102 -6.29 10.47 -21.20
N TYR A 103 -5.25 10.92 -20.48
CA TYR A 103 -3.95 11.26 -21.08
C TYR A 103 -2.94 10.10 -21.03
N ARG A 104 -3.22 9.04 -20.24
CA ARG A 104 -2.34 7.87 -20.09
C ARG A 104 -0.92 8.22 -19.66
N ILE A 105 -0.79 9.33 -18.93
CA ILE A 105 0.46 9.87 -18.39
C ILE A 105 0.68 9.43 -16.95
N HIS A 106 1.94 9.49 -16.52
CA HIS A 106 2.39 9.18 -15.17
C HIS A 106 2.17 10.37 -14.23
N PHE A 107 2.06 10.12 -12.93
CA PHE A 107 1.91 11.19 -11.93
C PHE A 107 2.99 12.29 -12.02
N PRO A 108 4.31 12.00 -12.18
CA PRO A 108 5.32 13.04 -12.29
C PRO A 108 5.11 13.94 -13.52
N VAL A 109 4.53 13.40 -14.61
CA VAL A 109 4.22 14.16 -15.83
C VAL A 109 3.01 15.07 -15.59
N LEU A 110 1.98 14.60 -14.88
CA LEU A 110 0.85 15.44 -14.51
C LEU A 110 1.28 16.58 -13.57
N CYS A 111 2.18 16.32 -12.60
CA CYS A 111 2.68 17.37 -11.72
C CYS A 111 3.40 18.51 -12.47
N ARG A 112 3.96 18.24 -13.66
CA ARG A 112 4.60 19.28 -14.49
C ARG A 112 3.61 20.33 -14.99
N SER A 113 2.32 20.01 -15.16
CA SER A 113 1.33 21.01 -15.60
C SER A 113 1.04 22.06 -14.52
N SER A 114 1.21 21.71 -13.25
CA SER A 114 0.94 22.62 -12.12
C SER A 114 2.19 23.27 -11.54
N TRP A 115 3.29 22.52 -11.44
CA TRP A 115 4.53 22.97 -10.77
C TRP A 115 5.67 23.30 -11.74
N GLY A 116 5.46 23.08 -13.04
CA GLY A 116 6.50 23.19 -14.05
C GLY A 116 7.51 22.03 -14.02
N PRO A 117 8.50 22.02 -14.94
CA PRO A 117 9.45 20.92 -15.09
C PRO A 117 10.31 20.65 -13.85
N LEU A 118 10.85 21.70 -13.25
CA LEU A 118 11.74 21.62 -12.08
C LEU A 118 10.93 21.51 -10.77
N GLY A 119 9.81 22.23 -10.67
CA GLY A 119 8.96 22.18 -9.48
C GLY A 119 8.27 20.83 -9.27
N ALA A 120 8.00 20.07 -10.34
CA ALA A 120 7.42 18.72 -10.25
C ALA A 120 8.33 17.70 -9.54
N LEU A 121 9.62 17.99 -9.36
CA LEU A 121 10.52 17.13 -8.59
C LEU A 121 10.14 17.08 -7.11
N TRP A 122 9.64 18.18 -6.54
CA TRP A 122 9.23 18.25 -5.15
C TRP A 122 8.09 17.28 -4.77
N PRO A 123 6.91 17.29 -5.45
CA PRO A 123 5.86 16.33 -5.16
C PRO A 123 6.27 14.89 -5.48
N THR A 124 7.08 14.69 -6.52
CA THR A 124 7.60 13.36 -6.88
C THR A 124 8.52 12.81 -5.77
N PHE A 125 9.39 13.64 -5.20
CA PHE A 125 10.26 13.26 -4.10
C PHE A 125 9.49 12.92 -2.83
N ASN A 126 8.54 13.77 -2.43
CA ASN A 126 7.69 13.52 -1.26
C ASN A 126 6.95 12.18 -1.38
N ARG A 127 6.44 11.88 -2.58
CA ARG A 127 5.80 10.61 -2.86
C ARG A 127 6.76 9.43 -2.75
N ALA A 128 7.98 9.54 -3.27
CA ALA A 128 8.99 8.49 -3.16
C ALA A 128 9.36 8.20 -1.69
N VAL A 129 9.52 9.25 -0.87
CA VAL A 129 9.76 9.11 0.58
C VAL A 129 8.61 8.36 1.25
N MET A 130 7.37 8.72 0.93
CA MET A 130 6.19 8.04 1.48
C MET A 130 6.14 6.56 1.10
N ALA A 131 6.49 6.21 -0.15
CA ALA A 131 6.58 4.82 -0.60
C ALA A 131 7.64 4.02 0.18
N ILE A 132 8.79 4.62 0.51
CA ILE A 132 9.84 3.99 1.32
C ILE A 132 9.33 3.72 2.75
N VAL A 133 8.65 4.70 3.35
CA VAL A 133 8.06 4.56 4.69
C VAL A 133 7.03 3.42 4.72
N TRP A 134 6.12 3.39 3.75
CA TRP A 134 5.12 2.32 3.66
C TRP A 134 5.73 0.95 3.38
N ASN A 135 6.79 0.88 2.58
CA ASN A 135 7.53 -0.37 2.40
C ASN A 135 8.11 -0.87 3.73
N GLY A 136 8.67 0.01 4.56
CA GLY A 136 9.13 -0.34 5.91
C GLY A 136 7.99 -0.82 6.82
N VAL A 137 6.87 -0.12 6.84
CA VAL A 137 5.69 -0.46 7.64
C VAL A 137 5.10 -1.82 7.22
N ASN A 138 5.02 -2.10 5.92
CA ASN A 138 4.55 -3.39 5.41
C ASN A 138 5.53 -4.52 5.71
N ALA A 139 6.84 -4.26 5.63
CA ALA A 139 7.86 -5.24 5.97
C ALA A 139 7.85 -5.63 7.46
N VAL A 140 7.65 -4.66 8.35
CA VAL A 140 7.49 -4.91 9.80
C VAL A 140 6.20 -5.69 10.08
N GLN A 141 5.07 -5.31 9.47
CA GLN A 141 3.82 -6.04 9.65
C GLN A 141 3.93 -7.49 9.16
N GLY A 142 4.56 -7.72 8.00
CA GLY A 142 4.87 -9.06 7.50
C GLY A 142 5.74 -9.86 8.48
N ALA A 143 6.76 -9.22 9.06
CA ALA A 143 7.61 -9.84 10.08
C ALA A 143 6.83 -10.22 11.36
N GLN A 144 5.91 -9.36 11.82
CA GLN A 144 5.05 -9.63 12.98
C GLN A 144 4.09 -10.80 12.74
N CYS A 145 3.55 -10.93 11.53
CA CYS A 145 2.78 -12.11 11.14
C CYS A 145 3.62 -13.40 11.20
N LEU A 146 4.89 -13.32 10.76
CA LEU A 146 5.81 -14.45 10.75
C LEU A 146 6.33 -14.82 12.16
N ASN A 147 6.51 -13.82 13.01
CA ASN A 147 7.01 -13.93 14.39
C ASN A 147 5.90 -14.24 15.41
N SER A 148 4.62 -14.09 15.03
CA SER A 148 3.52 -14.35 15.96
C SER A 148 3.52 -15.83 16.40
N PRO A 149 3.40 -16.08 17.72
CA PRO A 149 3.83 -17.33 18.38
C PRO A 149 3.04 -18.61 18.06
N ARG A 150 2.15 -18.62 17.05
CA ARG A 150 1.22 -19.73 16.77
C ARG A 150 1.11 -20.21 15.31
N VAL A 151 1.64 -19.54 14.27
CA VAL A 151 1.16 -19.86 12.89
C VAL A 151 2.21 -20.33 11.88
N LEU A 152 3.44 -19.78 11.81
CA LEU A 152 4.39 -20.20 10.74
C LEU A 152 5.73 -20.74 11.24
N LEU A 153 6.54 -19.94 11.96
CA LEU A 153 7.90 -20.38 12.28
C LEU A 153 7.97 -21.46 13.36
N ARG A 154 7.04 -21.45 14.32
CA ARG A 154 7.03 -22.44 15.42
C ARG A 154 6.58 -23.84 14.96
N SER A 155 5.84 -23.95 13.85
CA SER A 155 5.48 -25.24 13.23
C SER A 155 6.59 -25.83 12.35
N ILE A 156 7.45 -24.99 11.76
CA ILE A 156 8.50 -25.44 10.82
C ILE A 156 9.86 -25.60 11.53
N PHE A 157 10.20 -24.68 12.45
CA PHE A 157 11.43 -24.74 13.25
C PHE A 157 11.15 -24.30 14.70
N PRO A 158 10.82 -25.23 15.61
CA PRO A 158 10.61 -24.92 17.03
C PRO A 158 11.87 -24.32 17.71
N SER A 159 13.05 -24.48 17.09
CA SER A 159 14.34 -23.95 17.56
C SER A 159 14.45 -22.41 17.48
N MET A 160 13.69 -21.74 16.59
CA MET A 160 13.72 -20.27 16.46
C MET A 160 13.06 -19.54 17.64
N ALA A 161 12.29 -20.23 18.48
CA ALA A 161 11.71 -19.67 19.70
C ALA A 161 12.72 -19.53 20.86
N ASN A 162 13.89 -20.17 20.75
CA ASN A 162 14.95 -20.16 21.78
C ASN A 162 16.08 -19.16 21.48
N ILE A 163 15.91 -18.26 20.51
CA ILE A 163 16.93 -17.24 20.24
C ILE A 163 16.87 -16.20 21.38
N PRO A 164 17.94 -16.07 22.19
CA PRO A 164 17.97 -15.09 23.27
C PRO A 164 17.84 -13.68 22.69
N ASN A 165 17.02 -12.87 23.35
CA ASN A 165 16.81 -11.47 22.95
C ASN A 165 18.04 -10.64 23.28
N THR A 166 18.86 -10.39 22.27
CA THR A 166 20.02 -9.48 22.36
C THR A 166 19.60 -8.02 22.11
N MET A 167 18.35 -7.75 21.72
CA MET A 167 17.86 -6.37 21.53
C MET A 167 17.45 -5.71 22.84
N GLY A 168 17.92 -4.47 23.06
CA GLY A 168 17.68 -3.69 24.27
C GLY A 168 16.21 -3.30 24.48
N SER A 169 15.86 -2.93 25.72
CA SER A 169 14.50 -2.67 26.22
C SER A 169 13.69 -1.58 25.50
N ARG A 170 14.31 -0.84 24.56
CA ARG A 170 13.67 0.19 23.72
C ARG A 170 13.29 -0.30 22.31
N SER A 171 13.66 -1.53 21.94
CA SER A 171 13.32 -2.07 20.62
C SER A 171 11.91 -2.64 20.61
N ALA A 172 11.08 -2.19 19.67
CA ALA A 172 9.76 -2.76 19.42
C ALA A 172 9.80 -4.15 18.76
N LEU A 173 10.98 -4.58 18.26
CA LEU A 173 11.19 -5.92 17.69
C LEU A 173 12.11 -6.76 18.56
N THR A 174 11.68 -8.00 18.78
CA THR A 174 12.43 -9.15 19.32
C THR A 174 13.55 -9.55 18.35
N SER A 175 14.68 -10.11 18.83
CA SER A 175 15.79 -10.53 17.95
C SER A 175 15.35 -11.51 16.85
N ALA A 176 14.45 -12.43 17.20
CA ALA A 176 13.78 -13.32 16.25
C ALA A 176 12.91 -12.56 15.22
N GLY A 177 12.24 -11.49 15.64
CA GLY A 177 11.43 -10.64 14.76
C GLY A 177 12.25 -9.89 13.71
N MET A 178 13.48 -9.50 14.04
CA MET A 178 14.37 -8.83 13.08
C MET A 178 14.92 -9.78 12.03
N LEU A 179 15.16 -11.05 12.38
CA LEU A 179 15.50 -12.08 11.41
C LEU A 179 14.33 -12.37 10.47
N CYS A 180 13.11 -12.50 10.99
CA CYS A 180 11.88 -12.62 10.19
C CYS A 180 11.67 -11.42 9.26
N PHE A 181 12.02 -10.21 9.72
CA PHE A 181 11.98 -9.00 8.89
C PHE A 181 12.91 -9.10 7.68
N PHE A 182 14.17 -9.50 7.87
CA PHE A 182 15.10 -9.65 6.75
C PHE A 182 14.64 -10.74 5.76
N VAL A 183 14.16 -11.88 6.26
CA VAL A 183 13.61 -12.94 5.40
C VAL A 183 12.43 -12.42 4.57
N PHE A 184 11.47 -11.75 5.21
CA PHE A 184 10.32 -11.17 4.52
C PHE A 184 10.76 -10.09 3.52
N TRP A 185 11.73 -9.26 3.88
CA TRP A 185 12.28 -8.23 3.01
C TRP A 185 12.93 -8.82 1.75
N PHE A 186 13.74 -9.86 1.88
CA PHE A 186 14.33 -10.57 0.72
C PHE A 186 13.26 -11.18 -0.19
N VAL A 187 12.22 -11.77 0.38
CA VAL A 187 11.08 -12.29 -0.40
C VAL A 187 10.39 -11.17 -1.16
N ASN A 188 10.13 -10.01 -0.54
CA ASN A 188 9.56 -8.86 -1.24
C ASN A 188 10.47 -8.35 -2.38
N CYS A 189 11.79 -8.30 -2.15
CA CYS A 189 12.75 -7.95 -3.21
C CYS A 189 12.72 -8.93 -4.38
N ALA A 190 12.53 -10.23 -4.14
CA ALA A 190 12.40 -11.22 -5.21
C ALA A 190 11.16 -10.97 -6.10
N PHE A 191 10.06 -10.49 -5.51
CA PHE A 191 8.85 -10.13 -6.26
C PHE A 191 9.00 -8.87 -7.12
N LEU A 192 10.01 -8.02 -6.87
CA LEU A 192 10.26 -6.81 -7.67
C LEU A 192 10.63 -7.12 -9.13
N PHE A 193 11.20 -8.30 -9.39
CA PHE A 193 11.61 -8.72 -10.74
C PHE A 193 10.44 -9.19 -11.63
N ILE A 194 9.23 -9.31 -11.08
CA ILE A 194 8.06 -9.75 -11.84
C ILE A 194 7.43 -8.55 -12.55
N PRO A 195 7.34 -8.56 -13.90
CA PRO A 195 6.76 -7.44 -14.64
C PRO A 195 5.25 -7.31 -14.38
N ILE A 196 4.80 -6.06 -14.20
CA ILE A 196 3.43 -5.64 -13.86
C ILE A 196 2.33 -6.37 -14.66
N PRO A 197 2.46 -6.63 -15.99
CA PRO A 197 1.41 -7.31 -16.76
C PRO A 197 1.08 -8.73 -16.27
N LYS A 198 2.06 -9.44 -15.69
CA LYS A 198 1.88 -10.80 -15.16
C LYS A 198 1.32 -10.84 -13.73
N MET A 199 1.25 -9.71 -13.04
CA MET A 199 0.82 -9.65 -11.63
C MET A 199 -0.69 -9.84 -11.42
N ARG A 200 -1.50 -9.84 -12.47
CA ARG A 200 -2.97 -9.96 -12.39
C ARG A 200 -3.43 -11.20 -11.64
N VAL A 201 -2.80 -12.34 -11.94
CA VAL A 201 -3.15 -13.62 -11.31
C VAL A 201 -2.80 -13.58 -9.82
N LEU A 202 -1.66 -13.00 -9.47
CA LEU A 202 -1.25 -12.81 -8.08
C LEU A 202 -2.23 -11.90 -7.32
N VAL A 203 -2.72 -10.84 -7.96
CA VAL A 203 -3.73 -9.94 -7.40
C VAL A 203 -5.03 -10.69 -7.12
N TYR A 204 -5.55 -11.48 -8.06
CA TYR A 204 -6.79 -12.26 -7.84
C TYR A 204 -6.63 -13.29 -6.71
N ILE A 205 -5.52 -14.02 -6.69
CA ILE A 205 -5.23 -15.01 -5.63
C ILE A 205 -5.14 -14.30 -4.27
N LYS A 206 -4.43 -13.16 -4.21
CA LYS A 206 -4.30 -12.37 -2.98
C LYS A 206 -5.66 -11.91 -2.46
N VAL A 207 -6.52 -11.36 -3.32
CA VAL A 207 -7.88 -10.95 -2.95
C VAL A 207 -8.67 -12.12 -2.38
N ALA A 208 -8.72 -13.24 -3.11
CA ALA A 208 -9.48 -14.42 -2.68
C ALA A 208 -8.98 -14.95 -1.33
N ALA A 209 -7.66 -15.09 -1.16
CA ALA A 209 -7.06 -15.58 0.08
C ALA A 209 -7.30 -14.62 1.26
N TYR A 210 -7.17 -13.31 1.03
CA TYR A 210 -7.33 -12.31 2.08
C TYR A 210 -8.76 -12.19 2.58
N TYR A 211 -9.74 -12.06 1.68
CA TYR A 211 -11.14 -11.91 2.08
C TYR A 211 -11.70 -13.20 2.67
N SER A 212 -11.32 -14.38 2.15
CA SER A 212 -11.71 -15.66 2.75
C SER A 212 -11.14 -15.82 4.16
N ALA A 213 -9.87 -15.47 4.38
CA ALA A 213 -9.27 -15.49 5.72
C ALA A 213 -9.95 -14.51 6.68
N THR A 214 -10.35 -13.32 6.20
CA THR A 214 -11.06 -12.32 7.01
C THR A 214 -12.44 -12.82 7.43
N VAL A 215 -13.20 -13.43 6.51
CA VAL A 215 -14.51 -14.01 6.82
C VAL A 215 -14.38 -15.20 7.77
N ALA A 216 -13.37 -16.05 7.58
CA ALA A 216 -13.09 -17.16 8.48
C ALA A 216 -12.74 -16.69 9.90
N MET A 217 -11.90 -15.66 10.03
CA MET A 217 -11.59 -15.03 11.32
C MET A 217 -12.80 -14.38 11.97
N LEU A 218 -13.69 -13.76 11.20
CA LEU A 218 -14.94 -13.23 11.72
C LEU A 218 -15.84 -14.34 12.25
N ALA A 219 -16.03 -15.43 11.49
CA ALA A 219 -16.83 -16.58 11.92
C ALA A 219 -16.28 -17.23 13.20
N TRP A 220 -14.94 -17.36 13.29
CA TRP A 220 -14.25 -17.90 14.46
C TRP A 220 -14.40 -17.01 15.70
N THR A 221 -14.23 -15.69 15.55
CA THR A 221 -14.38 -14.77 16.70
C THR A 221 -15.84 -14.69 17.17
N LEU A 222 -16.80 -14.80 16.26
CA LEU A 222 -18.23 -14.86 16.61
C LEU A 222 -18.61 -16.15 17.36
N SER A 223 -18.05 -17.30 16.99
CA SER A 223 -18.33 -18.56 17.70
C SER A 223 -17.79 -18.56 19.14
N LEU A 224 -16.66 -17.89 19.38
CA LEU A 224 -16.06 -17.71 20.70
C LEU A 224 -16.77 -16.65 21.55
N SER A 225 -17.37 -15.64 20.92
CA SER A 225 -17.98 -14.49 21.61
C SER A 225 -19.22 -14.86 22.43
N GLY A 226 -19.89 -15.97 22.13
CA GLY A 226 -21.05 -16.48 22.88
C GLY A 226 -22.31 -15.60 22.83
N SER A 227 -22.20 -14.29 22.53
CA SER A 227 -23.33 -13.37 22.35
C SER A 227 -22.96 -12.12 21.54
N SER A 228 -23.31 -12.10 20.24
CA SER A 228 -23.08 -10.95 19.33
C SER A 228 -23.78 -9.65 19.82
N LYS A 229 -24.84 -9.79 20.63
CA LYS A 229 -25.69 -8.66 21.07
C LYS A 229 -24.97 -7.67 21.99
N HIS A 230 -23.93 -8.09 22.72
CA HIS A 230 -23.19 -7.22 23.63
C HIS A 230 -22.27 -6.24 22.87
N THR A 231 -21.59 -6.72 21.83
CA THR A 231 -20.70 -5.91 20.98
C THR A 231 -21.47 -4.93 20.09
N HIS A 232 -22.64 -5.33 19.56
CA HIS A 232 -23.48 -4.45 18.75
C HIS A 232 -24.16 -3.32 19.54
N ARG A 233 -24.33 -3.47 20.86
CA ARG A 233 -24.98 -2.49 21.75
C ARG A 233 -24.01 -1.74 22.67
N SER A 234 -22.70 -1.90 22.49
CA SER A 234 -21.73 -1.11 23.25
C SER A 234 -21.87 0.37 22.91
N HIS A 235 -22.39 1.14 23.86
CA HIS A 235 -22.51 2.60 23.76
C HIS A 235 -21.12 3.24 23.81
N SER A 236 -20.98 4.42 23.19
CA SER A 236 -19.73 5.18 23.24
C SER A 236 -19.39 5.54 24.69
N THR A 237 -18.18 5.21 25.13
CA THR A 237 -17.69 5.51 26.49
C THR A 237 -17.41 7.01 26.68
N ILE A 238 -17.37 7.76 25.57
CA ILE A 238 -17.09 9.20 25.53
C ILE A 238 -18.37 9.95 25.15
N HIS A 239 -18.67 11.01 25.90
CA HIS A 239 -19.83 11.87 25.68
C HIS A 239 -19.40 13.35 25.55
N GLY A 240 -20.20 14.16 24.83
CA GLY A 240 -19.97 15.61 24.69
C GLY A 240 -19.05 16.02 23.54
N THR A 241 -18.43 17.20 23.66
CA THR A 241 -17.58 17.84 22.64
C THR A 241 -16.34 17.00 22.29
N GLU A 242 -15.83 16.23 23.25
CA GLU A 242 -14.68 15.34 23.06
C GLU A 242 -14.97 14.23 22.05
N LYS A 243 -16.22 13.70 22.05
CA LYS A 243 -16.67 12.70 21.09
C LYS A 243 -16.65 13.24 19.66
N SER A 244 -17.18 14.45 19.43
CA SER A 244 -17.20 15.07 18.10
C SER A 244 -15.80 15.30 17.56
N TRP A 245 -14.86 15.69 18.41
CA TRP A 245 -13.46 15.86 18.02
C TRP A 245 -12.77 14.53 17.67
N MET A 246 -13.05 13.47 18.44
CA MET A 246 -12.52 12.14 18.15
C MET A 246 -13.11 11.55 16.87
N VAL A 247 -14.41 11.74 16.63
CA VAL A 247 -15.09 11.38 15.38
C VAL A 247 -14.43 12.09 14.19
N ALA A 248 -14.21 13.40 14.28
CA ALA A 248 -13.56 14.16 13.21
C ALA A 248 -12.13 13.69 12.95
N LYS A 249 -11.33 13.47 14.01
CA LYS A 249 -9.97 12.91 13.90
C LYS A 249 -9.97 11.54 13.22
N PHE A 250 -10.91 10.68 13.59
CA PHE A 250 -11.00 9.33 13.05
C PHE A 250 -11.44 9.32 11.58
N PHE A 251 -12.37 10.20 11.22
CA PHE A 251 -12.76 10.43 9.83
C PHE A 251 -11.58 10.87 8.95
N TRP A 252 -10.82 11.88 9.41
CA TRP A 252 -9.63 12.35 8.68
C TRP A 252 -8.52 11.32 8.65
N ARG A 253 -8.37 10.51 9.69
CA ARG A 253 -7.43 9.37 9.69
C ARG A 253 -7.83 8.32 8.64
N GLY A 254 -9.12 8.04 8.51
CA GLY A 254 -9.65 7.17 7.47
C GLY A 254 -9.27 7.67 6.07
N LEU A 255 -9.45 8.96 5.80
CA LEU A 255 -9.00 9.57 4.55
C LEU A 255 -7.47 9.52 4.38
N ALA A 256 -6.72 9.90 5.41
CA ALA A 256 -5.26 9.96 5.38
C ALA A 256 -4.63 8.59 5.11
N SER A 257 -5.26 7.51 5.57
CA SER A 257 -4.81 6.13 5.30
C SER A 257 -4.81 5.78 3.80
N VAL A 258 -5.62 6.48 3.00
CA VAL A 258 -5.76 6.24 1.55
C VAL A 258 -5.22 7.39 0.71
N ALA A 259 -4.79 8.49 1.34
CA ALA A 259 -4.29 9.67 0.64
C ALA A 259 -3.11 9.34 -0.31
N THR A 260 -2.22 8.43 0.07
CA THR A 260 -1.13 7.95 -0.80
C THR A 260 -1.67 7.21 -2.03
N PHE A 261 -2.74 6.42 -1.89
CA PHE A 261 -3.37 5.76 -3.04
C PHE A 261 -4.06 6.77 -3.97
N VAL A 262 -4.60 7.86 -3.43
CA VAL A 262 -5.21 8.93 -4.23
C VAL A 262 -4.18 9.60 -5.14
N SER A 263 -2.96 9.87 -4.65
CA SER A 263 -1.88 10.41 -5.49
C SER A 263 -1.38 9.42 -6.55
N ASP A 264 -1.47 8.12 -6.24
CA ASP A 264 -0.86 7.06 -7.04
C ASP A 264 -1.83 6.47 -8.08
N ALA A 265 -3.13 6.77 -7.97
CA ALA A 265 -4.18 6.24 -8.83
C ALA A 265 -3.92 6.45 -10.33
N ILE A 266 -3.31 7.58 -10.69
CA ILE A 266 -2.96 7.96 -12.07
C ILE A 266 -2.01 6.92 -12.70
N ASP A 267 -1.06 6.39 -11.92
CA ASP A 267 -0.07 5.44 -12.44
C ASP A 267 -0.64 4.05 -12.69
N LEU A 268 -1.72 3.69 -12.00
CA LEU A 268 -2.39 2.41 -12.18
C LEU A 268 -3.44 2.50 -13.29
N GLN A 269 -4.14 3.63 -13.40
CA GLN A 269 -5.19 3.85 -14.38
C GLN A 269 -4.68 4.05 -15.81
N ARG A 270 -3.39 4.37 -16.01
CA ARG A 270 -2.79 4.42 -17.36
C ARG A 270 -2.85 3.06 -18.09
N TYR A 271 -2.93 1.96 -17.34
CA TYR A 271 -3.02 0.60 -17.88
C TYR A 271 -4.45 0.11 -18.15
N ALA A 272 -5.46 0.85 -17.69
CA ALA A 272 -6.86 0.55 -17.94
C ALA A 272 -7.20 0.71 -19.43
N ARG A 273 -8.02 -0.19 -19.98
CA ARG A 273 -8.48 -0.10 -21.37
C ARG A 273 -9.42 1.10 -21.57
#